data_AF-A0AAW8L1H9-F1
#
_entry.id   AF-A0AAW8L1H9-F1
#
_cell.length_a   1.000
_cell.length_b   1.000
_cell.length_c   1.000
_cell.angle_alpha   90.00
_cell.angle_beta   90.00
_cell.angle_gamma   90.00
#
_symmetry.space_group_name_H-M   'P 1'
#
loop_
_entity.id
_entity.type
_entity.pdbx_description
1 polymer ?
#
loop_
_entity_poly.entity_id
_entity_poly.type
_entity_poly.pdbx_seq_one_letter_code
_entity_poly.pdbx_strand_id
1 'polypeptide(L)'
;GATDFDQSTLFKKIYEEEYGSFGGAPYSALIGDFEFDRTPSDMYLLEQISHVAAAAHAPFISAASPSILGLESFTDIDRPRDVSKIFET
;
A
#
# COMPACT_ATOMS: atom_id res chain seq x y z
N GLY A 1 -5.95 -10.10 -20.36
CA GLY A 1 -5.17 -10.58 -19.20
C GLY A 1 -4.89 -9.38 -18.34
N ALA A 2 -4.99 -9.51 -17.02
CA ALA A 2 -4.45 -8.47 -16.14
C ALA A 2 -2.93 -8.40 -16.36
N THR A 3 -2.39 -7.19 -16.42
CA THR A 3 -0.95 -6.97 -16.45
C THR A 3 -0.41 -7.33 -15.07
N ASP A 4 0.48 -8.32 -14.98
CA ASP A 4 1.12 -8.70 -13.73
C ASP A 4 1.96 -7.53 -13.18
N PHE A 5 2.17 -7.50 -11.87
CA PHE A 5 2.85 -6.38 -11.19
C PHE A 5 4.25 -6.10 -11.74
N ASP A 6 4.95 -7.14 -12.20
CA ASP A 6 6.32 -7.09 -12.74
C ASP A 6 6.41 -6.45 -14.14
N GLN A 7 5.28 -6.35 -14.85
CA GLN A 7 5.17 -5.63 -16.12
C GLN A 7 4.79 -4.15 -15.93
N SER A 8 4.57 -3.72 -14.68
CA SER A 8 4.17 -2.34 -14.39
C SER A 8 5.33 -1.35 -14.53
N THR A 9 5.00 -0.11 -14.88
CA THR A 9 5.97 1.00 -14.87
C THR A 9 6.56 1.22 -13.48
N LEU A 10 5.80 0.94 -12.42
CA LEU A 10 6.29 1.06 -11.05
C LEU A 10 7.39 0.04 -10.75
N PHE A 11 7.19 -1.23 -11.13
CA PHE A 11 8.21 -2.26 -10.97
C PHE A 11 9.49 -1.91 -11.74
N LYS A 12 9.36 -1.48 -13.00
CA LYS A 12 10.52 -1.07 -13.80
C LYS A 12 11.34 0.02 -13.10
N LYS A 13 10.69 1.07 -12.59
CA LYS A 13 11.39 2.20 -11.95
C LYS A 13 12.02 1.85 -10.61
N ILE A 14 11.32 1.06 -9.80
CA ILE A 14 11.76 0.80 -8.42
C ILE A 14 12.70 -0.40 -8.35
N TYR A 15 12.38 -1.48 -9.07
CA TYR A 15 13.19 -2.69 -9.08
C TYR A 15 14.23 -2.67 -10.20
N GLU A 16 13.82 -2.64 -11.47
CA GLU A 16 14.77 -2.86 -12.58
C GLU A 16 15.83 -1.77 -12.69
N GLU A 17 15.43 -0.50 -12.62
CA GLU A 17 16.31 0.65 -12.80
C GLU A 17 17.22 0.91 -11.57
N GLU A 18 16.80 0.50 -10.37
CA GLU A 18 17.54 0.80 -9.13
C GLU A 18 17.99 -0.46 -8.38
N TYR A 19 17.07 -1.24 -7.79
CA TYR A 19 17.42 -2.39 -6.94
C TYR A 19 18.17 -3.51 -7.70
N GLY A 20 17.69 -3.86 -8.90
CA GLY A 20 18.24 -4.92 -9.75
C GLY A 20 19.38 -4.48 -10.66
N SER A 21 19.72 -3.18 -10.67
CA SER A 21 20.74 -2.62 -11.55
C SER A 21 22.11 -2.55 -10.87
N PHE A 22 23.15 -3.03 -11.56
CA PHE A 22 24.53 -2.92 -11.06
C PHE A 22 24.96 -1.45 -11.00
N GLY A 23 25.27 -0.97 -9.79
CA GLY A 23 25.61 0.43 -9.54
C GLY A 23 24.40 1.37 -9.37
N GLY A 24 23.17 0.84 -9.29
CA GLY A 24 21.96 1.59 -8.96
C GLY A 24 21.91 2.06 -7.50
N ALA A 25 20.90 2.86 -7.15
CA ALA A 25 20.68 3.40 -5.82
C ALA A 25 19.31 2.98 -5.27
N PRO A 26 19.21 1.80 -4.61
CA PRO A 26 17.94 1.26 -4.15
C PRO A 26 17.20 2.20 -3.19
N TYR A 27 15.88 2.29 -3.35
CA TYR A 27 15.02 3.00 -2.41
C TYR A 27 14.90 2.21 -1.10
N SER A 28 14.96 2.91 0.03
CA SER A 28 14.76 2.31 1.35
C SER A 28 13.30 2.19 1.75
N ALA A 29 12.43 3.02 1.17
CA ALA A 29 10.99 3.01 1.41
C ALA A 29 10.27 3.70 0.24
N LEU A 30 9.00 3.36 0.06
CA LEU A 30 8.09 4.00 -0.89
C LEU A 30 7.02 4.75 -0.11
N ILE A 31 6.88 6.06 -0.36
CA ILE A 31 5.86 6.89 0.28
C ILE A 31 4.75 7.16 -0.74
N GLY A 32 3.54 6.70 -0.44
CA GLY A 32 2.35 6.97 -1.25
C GLY A 32 1.49 8.04 -0.60
N ASP A 33 1.30 9.16 -1.29
CA ASP A 33 0.30 10.17 -0.93
C ASP A 33 -1.09 9.72 -1.39
N PHE A 34 -1.58 8.68 -0.73
CA PHE A 34 -2.88 8.08 -0.93
C PHE A 34 -3.53 7.83 0.43
N GLU A 35 -4.85 7.73 0.43
CA GLU A 35 -5.63 7.32 1.59
C GLU A 35 -6.44 6.10 1.18
N PHE A 36 -6.10 4.93 1.73
CA PHE A 36 -6.73 3.65 1.38
C PHE A 36 -7.99 3.41 2.20
N ASP A 37 -9.07 2.96 1.56
CA ASP A 37 -10.28 2.46 2.21
C ASP A 37 -10.43 0.92 2.10
N ARG A 38 -11.62 0.40 2.43
CA ARG A 38 -11.94 -1.04 2.34
C ARG A 38 -12.51 -1.46 0.97
N THR A 39 -12.49 -0.58 -0.02
CA THR A 39 -13.03 -0.91 -1.34
C THR A 39 -12.17 -1.96 -2.03
N PRO A 40 -12.76 -2.82 -2.88
CA PRO A 40 -12.00 -3.81 -3.63
C PRO A 40 -10.90 -3.20 -4.51
N SER A 41 -11.10 -1.99 -5.02
CA SER A 41 -10.12 -1.27 -5.83
C SER A 41 -8.89 -0.86 -5.03
N ASP A 42 -9.09 -0.32 -3.83
CA ASP A 42 -8.01 0.13 -2.96
C ASP A 42 -7.21 -1.07 -2.44
N MET A 43 -7.91 -2.14 -2.02
CA MET A 43 -7.27 -3.38 -1.60
C MET A 43 -6.47 -4.02 -2.73
N TYR A 44 -7.00 -4.04 -3.96
CA TYR A 44 -6.28 -4.53 -5.13
C TYR A 44 -5.04 -3.69 -5.43
N LEU A 45 -5.14 -2.36 -5.41
CA LEU A 45 -4.01 -1.48 -5.63
C LEU A 45 -2.92 -1.70 -4.56
N LEU A 46 -3.32 -1.77 -3.29
CA LEU A 46 -2.40 -2.00 -2.17
C LEU A 46 -1.68 -3.36 -2.31
N GLU A 47 -2.40 -4.40 -2.72
CA GLU A 47 -1.83 -5.73 -3.02
C GLU A 47 -0.79 -5.65 -4.16
N GLN A 48 -1.12 -5.00 -5.27
CA GLN A 48 -0.19 -4.86 -6.40
C GLN A 48 1.07 -4.06 -6.04
N ILE A 49 0.94 -2.96 -5.28
CA ILE A 49 2.10 -2.19 -4.80
C ILE A 49 2.93 -3.03 -3.82
N SER A 50 2.31 -3.85 -2.99
CA SER A 50 3.01 -4.71 -2.02
C SER A 50 3.97 -5.68 -2.70
N HIS A 51 3.63 -6.20 -3.89
CA HIS A 51 4.51 -7.06 -4.66
C HIS A 51 5.77 -6.33 -5.15
N VAL A 52 5.62 -5.07 -5.59
CA VAL A 52 6.77 -4.24 -5.99
C VAL A 52 7.65 -3.89 -4.78
N ALA A 53 7.02 -3.49 -3.68
CA ALA A 53 7.70 -3.20 -2.41
C ALA A 53 8.50 -4.40 -1.90
N ALA A 54 7.91 -5.60 -1.96
CA ALA A 54 8.56 -6.85 -1.57
C ALA A 54 9.75 -7.17 -2.48
N ALA A 55 9.59 -7.05 -3.81
CA ALA A 55 10.66 -7.32 -4.76
C ALA A 55 11.87 -6.39 -4.55
N ALA A 56 11.64 -5.12 -4.25
CA ALA A 56 12.70 -4.12 -4.03
C ALA A 56 13.18 -4.01 -2.57
N HIS A 57 12.66 -4.83 -1.65
CA HIS A 57 12.92 -4.73 -0.21
C HIS A 57 12.70 -3.32 0.36
N ALA A 58 11.70 -2.60 -0.17
CA ALA A 58 11.38 -1.23 0.18
C ALA A 58 9.93 -1.17 0.70
N PRO A 59 9.68 -1.08 2.01
CA PRO A 59 8.31 -1.01 2.54
C PRO A 59 7.53 0.17 1.94
N PHE A 60 6.26 -0.09 1.64
CA PHE A 60 5.32 0.95 1.20
C PHE A 60 4.57 1.52 2.39
N ILE A 61 4.58 2.85 2.52
CA ILE A 61 3.94 3.60 3.60
C ILE A 61 2.93 4.57 2.98
N SER A 62 1.70 4.53 3.47
CA SER A 62 0.60 5.39 3.00
C SER A 62 -0.44 5.57 4.12
N ALA A 63 -1.48 6.38 3.89
CA ALA A 63 -2.51 6.65 4.88
C ALA A 63 -3.67 5.63 4.79
N ALA A 64 -4.29 5.36 5.93
CA ALA A 64 -5.56 4.64 6.01
C ALA A 64 -6.69 5.66 6.15
N SER A 65 -7.83 5.41 5.49
CA SER A 65 -9.07 6.17 5.64
C SER A 65 -9.73 5.88 7.00
N PRO A 66 -10.48 6.83 7.61
CA PRO A 66 -11.32 6.56 8.78
C PRO A 66 -12.28 5.38 8.56
N SER A 67 -12.70 5.16 7.32
CA SER A 67 -13.60 4.07 6.92
C SER A 67 -12.98 2.68 7.14
N ILE A 68 -11.64 2.54 7.11
CA ILE A 68 -10.95 1.30 7.51
C ILE A 68 -11.17 0.98 8.98
N LEU A 69 -11.48 1.96 9.81
CA LEU A 69 -11.85 1.79 11.20
C LEU A 69 -13.38 1.86 11.39
N GLY A 70 -14.18 1.79 10.32
CA GLY A 70 -15.64 1.94 10.40
C GLY A 70 -16.09 3.32 10.91
N LEU A 71 -15.26 4.34 10.78
CA LEU A 71 -15.54 5.71 11.19
C LEU A 71 -15.89 6.59 9.98
N GLU A 72 -16.71 7.62 10.20
CA GLU A 72 -16.92 8.69 9.21
C GLU A 72 -15.77 9.71 9.23
N SER A 73 -15.14 9.90 10.40
CA SER A 73 -14.02 10.81 10.63
C SER A 73 -13.12 10.27 11.74
N PHE A 74 -11.82 10.55 11.67
CA PHE A 74 -10.90 10.23 12.77
C PHE A 74 -11.23 10.96 14.09
N THR A 75 -12.02 12.04 14.03
CA THR A 75 -12.54 12.71 15.23
C THR A 75 -13.50 11.83 16.04
N ASP A 76 -14.05 10.78 15.43
CA ASP A 76 -15.02 9.87 16.05
C ASP A 76 -14.36 8.62 16.66
N ILE A 77 -13.03 8.59 16.77
CA ILE A 77 -12.25 7.44 17.27
C ILE A 77 -12.54 7.11 18.74
N ASP A 78 -13.09 8.05 19.49
CA ASP A 78 -13.52 7.88 20.88
C ASP A 78 -14.88 7.17 21.02
N ARG A 79 -15.66 7.07 19.94
CA ARG A 79 -16.99 6.42 19.93
C ARG A 79 -16.93 4.89 20.03
N PRO A 80 -16.13 4.16 19.22
CA PRO A 80 -16.08 2.71 19.32
C PRO A 80 -15.37 2.30 20.61
N ARG A 81 -16.07 1.52 21.44
CA ARG A 81 -15.49 0.94 22.66
C ARG A 81 -14.33 -0.03 22.36
N ASP A 82 -14.38 -0.68 21.20
CA ASP A 82 -13.39 -1.61 20.73
C ASP A 82 -13.33 -1.60 19.19
N VAL A 83 -12.21 -1.09 18.67
CA VAL A 83 -11.97 -0.99 17.22
C VAL A 83 -11.56 -2.33 16.60
N SER A 84 -11.12 -3.33 17.39
CA SER A 84 -10.70 -4.63 16.84
C SER A 84 -11.89 -5.40 16.26
N LYS A 85 -13.07 -5.25 16.87
CA LYS A 85 -14.32 -5.89 16.43
C LYS A 85 -14.69 -5.60 14.99
N ILE A 86 -14.23 -4.47 14.46
CA ILE A 86 -14.49 -4.03 13.09
C ILE A 86 -13.69 -4.86 12.07
N PHE A 87 -12.72 -5.66 12.53
CA PHE A 87 -11.88 -6.55 11.74
C PHE A 87 -12.15 -8.04 12.03
N GLU A 88 -13.14 -8.38 12.87
CA GLU A 88 -13.47 -9.75 13.27
C GLU A 88 -14.42 -10.47 12.30
N THR A 89 -14.59 -9.99 11.06
CA THR A 89 -15.43 -10.63 10.04
C THR A 89 -14.72 -10.73 8.70
#